data_AF-A0A1G2QT11-F1
#
_entry.id   AF-A0A1G2QT11-F1
#
_cell.length_a   1.000
_cell.length_b   1.000
_cell.length_c   1.000
_cell.angle_alpha   90.00
_cell.angle_beta   90.00
_cell.angle_gamma   90.00
#
_symmetry.space_group_name_H-M   'P 1'
#
loop_
_entity.id
_entity.type
_entity.pdbx_description
1 polymer ?
#
loop_
_entity_poly.entity_id
_entity_poly.type
_entity_poly.pdbx_seq_one_letter_code
_entity_poly.pdbx_strand_id
1 'polypeptide(L)'
;MVNLLEFETLKKFVDTVGKDIEAYLGKDDVCILCLRPEGIFYGEALVAWLKKRKKTNVVLATMEDDGADLDEKLVRGRKVLIVNNDIVTGKAYKRSMEAVRMKKKEWNIKDIKFACFFDRTGMADFAVAQYSAEAIWGLEELDAIDLKLIQYLAQNGRESFTEVAKKLRLSSVAVKNRVDKLLKEKLIRVYASLQADQFYTIAAQINVEADRKTLEQLIEKLEKCQEVYHLAKITGAYNLTVGLLARNLENIEAFVEDEIRALPGVRQAVVSTGEVPILPKTIPPKF
;
A
#
# COMPACT_ATOMS: atom_id res chain seq x y z
N MET A 1 -11.98 30.66 -17.67
CA MET A 1 -11.91 29.41 -16.89
C MET A 1 -10.71 28.65 -17.42
N VAL A 2 -9.73 28.33 -16.58
CA VAL A 2 -8.52 27.60 -17.01
C VAL A 2 -8.94 26.20 -17.45
N ASN A 3 -8.54 25.76 -18.64
CA ASN A 3 -8.80 24.39 -19.09
C ASN A 3 -7.83 23.44 -18.40
N LEU A 4 -8.23 22.91 -17.24
CA LEU A 4 -7.37 22.07 -16.39
C LEU A 4 -6.82 20.83 -17.11
N LEU A 5 -7.46 20.37 -18.19
CA LEU A 5 -6.99 19.24 -18.99
C LEU A 5 -5.82 19.59 -19.93
N GLU A 6 -5.38 20.85 -19.98
CA GLU A 6 -4.15 21.26 -20.67
C GLU A 6 -2.89 20.99 -19.85
N PHE A 7 -3.01 20.83 -18.53
CA PHE A 7 -1.90 20.40 -17.69
C PHE A 7 -1.61 18.92 -17.93
N GLU A 8 -0.37 18.61 -18.33
CA GLU A 8 0.06 17.26 -18.71
C GLU A 8 -0.23 16.24 -17.60
N THR A 9 0.01 16.61 -16.34
CA THR A 9 -0.25 15.78 -15.15
C THR A 9 -1.73 15.39 -15.04
N LEU A 10 -2.64 16.35 -15.19
CA LEU A 10 -4.09 16.13 -15.08
C LEU A 10 -4.63 15.34 -16.28
N LYS A 11 -4.06 15.59 -17.47
CA LYS A 11 -4.34 14.79 -18.66
C LYS A 11 -3.93 13.33 -18.47
N LYS A 12 -2.70 13.06 -17.99
CA LYS A 12 -2.21 11.70 -17.71
C LYS A 12 -3.07 10.97 -16.69
N PHE A 13 -3.46 11.64 -15.60
CA PHE A 13 -4.37 11.05 -14.62
C PHE A 13 -5.63 10.53 -15.28
N VAL A 14 -6.31 11.41 -16.01
CA VAL A 14 -7.58 11.11 -16.64
C VAL A 14 -7.45 10.10 -17.78
N ASP A 15 -6.38 10.15 -18.57
CA ASP A 15 -6.13 9.21 -19.66
C ASP A 15 -5.85 7.79 -19.14
N THR A 16 -5.19 7.66 -17.98
CA THR A 16 -4.84 6.36 -17.38
C THR A 16 -6.03 5.71 -16.68
N VAL A 17 -6.76 6.43 -15.83
CA VAL A 17 -7.82 5.84 -14.99
C VAL A 17 -9.25 6.20 -15.40
N GLY A 18 -9.43 7.13 -16.33
CA GLY A 18 -10.74 7.69 -16.67
C GLY A 18 -11.75 6.64 -17.16
N LYS A 19 -11.31 5.65 -17.95
CA LYS A 19 -12.20 4.59 -18.44
C LYS A 19 -12.73 3.70 -17.31
N ASP A 20 -11.89 3.35 -16.36
CA ASP A 20 -12.29 2.52 -15.21
C ASP A 20 -13.18 3.30 -14.25
N ILE A 21 -12.90 4.59 -14.06
CA ILE A 21 -13.78 5.52 -13.35
C ILE A 21 -15.15 5.56 -14.04
N GLU A 22 -15.20 5.80 -15.35
CA GLU A 22 -16.46 5.88 -16.11
C GLU A 22 -17.28 4.58 -15.98
N ALA A 23 -16.63 3.42 -16.08
CA ALA A 23 -17.26 2.12 -15.87
C ALA A 23 -17.82 1.95 -14.44
N TYR A 24 -17.06 2.37 -13.42
CA TYR A 24 -17.50 2.33 -12.03
C TYR A 24 -18.70 3.25 -11.76
N LEU A 25 -18.66 4.48 -12.26
CA LEU A 25 -19.71 5.47 -12.05
C LEU A 25 -21.03 5.02 -12.69
N GLY A 26 -20.98 4.45 -13.89
CA GLY A 26 -22.16 3.93 -14.59
C GLY A 26 -23.26 4.99 -14.72
N LYS A 27 -24.49 4.66 -14.33
CA LYS A 27 -25.65 5.59 -14.36
C LYS A 27 -25.94 6.27 -13.01
N ASP A 28 -25.24 5.88 -11.95
CA ASP A 28 -25.48 6.43 -10.60
C ASP A 28 -25.11 7.91 -10.51
N ASP A 29 -25.75 8.60 -9.57
CA ASP A 29 -25.34 9.92 -9.09
C ASP A 29 -24.03 9.82 -8.34
N VAL A 30 -23.13 10.76 -8.59
CA VAL A 30 -21.73 10.68 -8.18
C VAL A 30 -21.31 11.90 -7.39
N CYS A 31 -20.57 11.69 -6.31
CA CYS A 31 -19.78 12.70 -5.64
C CYS A 31 -18.29 12.44 -5.90
N ILE A 32 -17.62 13.38 -6.55
CA ILE A 32 -16.16 13.43 -6.62
C ILE A 32 -15.68 14.17 -5.37
N LEU A 33 -15.09 13.43 -4.43
CA LEU A 33 -14.70 13.92 -3.11
C LEU A 33 -13.20 14.15 -3.06
N CYS A 34 -12.79 15.42 -3.06
CA CYS A 34 -11.38 15.81 -3.15
C CYS A 34 -10.77 15.96 -1.76
N LEU A 35 -9.62 15.32 -1.53
CA LEU A 35 -8.84 15.60 -0.32
C LEU A 35 -8.11 16.93 -0.47
N ARG A 36 -8.20 17.78 0.55
CA ARG A 36 -7.53 19.08 0.53
C ARG A 36 -6.04 18.95 0.89
N PRO A 37 -5.19 19.87 0.40
CA PRO A 37 -5.50 20.88 -0.60
C PRO A 37 -5.35 20.37 -2.05
N GLU A 38 -4.56 19.31 -2.26
CA GLU A 38 -4.02 18.95 -3.58
C GLU A 38 -4.99 18.15 -4.45
N GLY A 39 -5.87 17.34 -3.85
CA GLY A 39 -6.86 16.54 -4.57
C GLY A 39 -7.89 17.36 -5.34
N ILE A 40 -8.05 18.65 -5.02
CA ILE A 40 -9.01 19.56 -5.67
C ILE A 40 -8.75 19.66 -7.17
N PHE A 41 -7.49 19.90 -7.58
CA PHE A 41 -7.15 20.09 -8.99
C PHE A 41 -7.45 18.85 -9.84
N TYR A 42 -7.20 17.66 -9.28
CA TYR A 42 -7.47 16.38 -9.93
C TYR A 42 -8.97 16.09 -10.02
N GLY A 43 -9.72 16.37 -8.95
CA GLY A 43 -11.17 16.23 -8.94
C GLY A 43 -11.85 17.18 -9.92
N GLU A 44 -11.44 18.45 -9.98
CA GLU A 44 -11.97 19.41 -10.94
C GLU A 44 -11.68 19.02 -12.40
N ALA A 45 -10.46 18.57 -12.69
CA ALA A 45 -10.10 18.07 -14.01
C ALA A 45 -10.94 16.83 -14.40
N LEU A 46 -11.14 15.92 -13.46
CA LEU A 46 -11.97 14.72 -13.68
C LEU A 46 -13.44 15.09 -13.91
N VAL A 47 -14.01 16.03 -13.14
CA VAL A 47 -15.37 16.53 -13.37
C VAL A 47 -15.50 17.18 -14.74
N ALA A 48 -14.53 18.02 -15.14
CA ALA A 48 -14.52 18.63 -16.46
C ALA A 48 -14.47 17.58 -17.58
N TRP A 49 -13.67 16.52 -17.41
CA TRP A 49 -13.59 15.41 -18.35
C TRP A 49 -14.88 14.58 -18.43
N LEU A 50 -15.49 14.26 -17.29
CA LEU A 50 -16.77 13.54 -17.20
C LEU A 50 -17.90 14.34 -17.87
N LYS A 51 -17.96 15.65 -17.66
CA LYS A 51 -18.94 16.54 -18.30
C LYS A 51 -18.80 16.56 -19.83
N LYS A 52 -17.57 16.57 -20.36
CA LYS A 52 -17.33 16.45 -21.82
C LYS A 52 -17.87 15.13 -22.41
N ARG A 53 -17.99 14.09 -21.58
CA ARG A 53 -18.59 12.79 -21.91
C ARG A 53 -20.08 12.67 -21.57
N LYS A 54 -20.77 13.79 -21.35
CA LYS A 54 -22.22 13.86 -21.03
C LYS A 54 -22.62 13.20 -19.70
N LYS A 55 -21.67 12.97 -18.79
CA LYS A 55 -21.97 12.56 -17.41
C LYS A 55 -22.31 13.80 -16.59
N THR A 56 -23.60 14.10 -16.46
CA THR A 56 -24.10 15.35 -15.86
C THR A 56 -24.46 15.24 -14.37
N ASN A 57 -24.66 14.02 -13.87
CA ASN A 57 -25.04 13.77 -12.48
C ASN A 57 -23.82 13.62 -11.55
N VAL A 58 -22.93 14.60 -11.61
CA VAL A 58 -21.68 14.64 -10.84
C VAL A 58 -21.62 15.92 -10.02
N VAL A 59 -21.43 15.77 -8.71
CA VAL A 59 -21.14 16.87 -7.77
C VAL A 59 -19.70 16.79 -7.30
N LEU A 60 -19.11 17.94 -6.98
CA LEU A 60 -17.78 18.05 -6.38
C LEU A 60 -17.94 18.35 -4.89
N ALA A 61 -17.19 17.66 -4.05
CA ALA A 61 -17.08 17.94 -2.63
C ALA A 61 -15.62 17.93 -2.21
N THR A 62 -15.33 18.45 -1.02
CA THR A 62 -14.00 18.45 -0.41
C THR A 62 -14.07 17.95 1.02
N MET A 63 -12.96 17.41 1.53
CA MET A 63 -12.78 17.14 2.96
C MET A 63 -11.29 17.13 3.33
N GLU A 64 -10.99 17.21 4.62
CA GLU A 64 -9.69 16.75 5.13
C GLU A 64 -9.58 15.23 5.05
N ASP A 65 -8.36 14.70 5.15
CA ASP A 65 -8.13 13.25 5.07
C ASP A 65 -8.78 12.46 6.21
N ASP A 66 -9.09 13.06 7.36
CA ASP A 66 -9.90 12.47 8.45
C ASP A 66 -11.41 12.61 8.27
N GLY A 67 -11.86 13.21 7.17
CA GLY A 67 -13.27 13.46 6.90
C GLY A 67 -13.87 14.66 7.63
N ALA A 68 -13.05 15.52 8.23
CA ALA A 68 -13.48 16.85 8.65
C ALA A 68 -14.00 17.65 7.45
N ASP A 69 -15.01 18.49 7.70
CA ASP A 69 -15.71 19.32 6.73
C ASP A 69 -16.44 18.57 5.60
N LEU A 70 -16.61 17.25 5.71
CA LEU A 70 -17.39 16.48 4.75
C LEU A 70 -18.88 16.82 4.83
N ASP A 71 -19.41 17.46 3.77
CA ASP A 71 -20.84 17.77 3.64
C ASP A 71 -21.67 16.54 3.24
N GLU A 72 -22.48 16.07 4.19
CA GLU A 72 -23.44 14.99 4.02
C GLU A 72 -24.32 15.15 2.77
N LYS A 73 -24.81 16.36 2.49
CA LYS A 73 -25.77 16.60 1.39
C LYS A 73 -25.18 16.27 0.03
N LEU A 74 -23.86 16.39 -0.10
CA LEU A 74 -23.12 16.12 -1.33
C LEU A 74 -22.87 14.62 -1.52
N VAL A 75 -22.76 13.83 -0.45
CA VAL A 75 -22.46 12.39 -0.55
C VAL A 75 -23.69 11.48 -0.39
N ARG A 76 -24.73 11.93 0.30
CA ARG A 76 -25.92 11.13 0.61
C ARG A 76 -26.59 10.58 -0.64
N GLY A 77 -26.81 9.25 -0.67
CA GLY A 77 -27.47 8.56 -1.79
C GLY A 77 -26.64 8.41 -3.07
N ARG A 78 -25.35 8.81 -3.07
CA ARG A 78 -24.48 8.81 -4.25
C ARG A 78 -23.41 7.71 -4.17
N LYS A 79 -22.81 7.38 -5.32
CA LYS A 79 -21.47 6.77 -5.32
C LYS A 79 -20.45 7.86 -5.01
N VAL A 80 -19.47 7.54 -4.17
CA VAL A 80 -18.41 8.46 -3.78
C VAL A 80 -17.09 7.98 -4.39
N LEU A 81 -16.44 8.86 -5.13
CA LEU A 81 -15.08 8.66 -5.59
C LEU A 81 -14.17 9.66 -4.89
N ILE A 82 -13.34 9.17 -3.97
CA ILE A 82 -12.34 9.99 -3.31
C ILE A 82 -11.16 10.20 -4.28
N VAL A 83 -10.69 11.44 -4.40
CA VAL A 83 -9.60 11.80 -5.31
C VAL A 83 -8.47 12.49 -4.55
N ASN A 84 -7.24 12.02 -4.75
CA ASN A 84 -6.03 12.62 -4.20
C ASN A 84 -4.83 12.50 -5.16
N ASN A 85 -3.71 13.14 -4.83
CA ASN A 85 -2.44 13.04 -5.55
C ASN A 85 -1.32 12.30 -4.77
N ASP A 86 -1.55 11.93 -3.50
CA ASP A 86 -0.55 11.26 -2.66
C ASP A 86 -1.05 9.92 -2.10
N ILE A 87 -0.28 8.86 -2.40
CA ILE A 87 -0.38 7.54 -1.78
C ILE A 87 0.97 7.03 -1.24
N VAL A 88 2.04 7.84 -1.25
CA VAL A 88 3.41 7.40 -0.89
C VAL A 88 3.44 6.71 0.47
N THR A 89 2.61 7.16 1.40
CA THR A 89 2.48 6.56 2.73
C THR A 89 1.22 5.71 2.93
N GLY A 90 0.28 5.72 1.97
CA GLY A 90 -1.05 5.13 2.10
C GLY A 90 -1.98 5.79 3.14
N LYS A 91 -1.49 6.79 3.89
CA LYS A 91 -2.20 7.40 5.03
C LYS A 91 -3.48 8.12 4.60
N ALA A 92 -3.40 9.00 3.60
CA ALA A 92 -4.54 9.78 3.12
C ALA A 92 -5.64 8.87 2.54
N TYR A 93 -5.26 7.84 1.78
CA TYR A 93 -6.18 6.79 1.32
C TYR A 93 -6.90 6.12 2.51
N LYS A 94 -6.16 5.66 3.52
CA LYS A 94 -6.75 4.95 4.67
C LYS A 94 -7.71 5.84 5.46
N ARG A 95 -7.24 6.99 5.95
CA ARG A 95 -8.03 7.90 6.81
C ARG A 95 -9.32 8.32 6.09
N SER A 96 -9.21 8.67 4.81
CA SER A 96 -10.36 9.15 4.04
C SER A 96 -11.37 8.03 3.77
N MET A 97 -10.90 6.84 3.39
CA MET A 97 -11.76 5.68 3.17
C MET A 97 -12.46 5.26 4.45
N GLU A 98 -11.77 5.22 5.59
CA GLU A 98 -12.36 4.92 6.90
C GLU A 98 -13.40 5.95 7.30
N ALA A 99 -13.07 7.24 7.21
CA ALA A 99 -13.97 8.33 7.56
C ALA A 99 -15.29 8.30 6.77
N VAL A 100 -15.23 8.04 5.47
CA VAL A 100 -16.43 7.95 4.63
C VAL A 100 -17.18 6.62 4.84
N ARG A 101 -16.47 5.51 5.06
CA ARG A 101 -17.08 4.19 5.35
C ARG A 101 -17.87 4.17 6.64
N MET A 102 -17.37 4.82 7.70
CA MET A 102 -18.08 4.95 8.98
C MET A 102 -19.45 5.60 8.80
N LYS A 103 -19.56 6.53 7.84
CA LYS A 103 -20.79 7.25 7.51
C LYS A 103 -21.63 6.56 6.42
N LYS A 104 -21.14 5.48 5.80
CA LYS A 104 -21.77 4.85 4.63
C LYS A 104 -23.21 4.42 4.89
N LYS A 105 -23.45 3.72 6.00
CA LYS A 105 -24.78 3.20 6.36
C LYS A 105 -25.74 4.34 6.73
N GLU A 106 -25.29 5.28 7.56
CA GLU A 106 -26.09 6.41 8.04
C GLU A 106 -26.50 7.36 6.89
N TRP A 107 -25.56 7.62 5.98
CA TRP A 107 -25.75 8.56 4.88
C TRP A 107 -26.21 7.89 3.59
N ASN A 108 -26.51 6.60 3.63
CA ASN A 108 -26.95 5.82 2.47
C ASN A 108 -26.02 6.01 1.25
N ILE A 109 -24.70 6.00 1.49
CA ILE A 109 -23.70 6.09 0.42
C ILE A 109 -23.69 4.76 -0.32
N LYS A 110 -23.91 4.79 -1.64
CA LYS A 110 -24.10 3.59 -2.46
C LYS A 110 -22.83 2.74 -2.54
N ASP A 111 -21.73 3.38 -2.90
CA ASP A 111 -20.41 2.75 -2.92
C ASP A 111 -19.30 3.80 -2.78
N ILE A 112 -18.10 3.36 -2.39
CA ILE A 112 -16.95 4.23 -2.16
C ILE A 112 -15.73 3.63 -2.88
N LYS A 113 -15.09 4.41 -3.74
CA LYS A 113 -13.82 4.10 -4.40
C LYS A 113 -12.83 5.23 -4.24
N PHE A 114 -11.58 4.97 -4.62
CA PHE A 114 -10.50 5.93 -4.57
C PHE A 114 -9.75 5.98 -5.89
N ALA A 115 -9.39 7.18 -6.35
CA ALA A 115 -8.52 7.41 -7.49
C ALA A 115 -7.35 8.29 -7.07
N CYS A 116 -6.15 7.94 -7.50
CA CYS A 116 -4.97 8.78 -7.28
C CYS A 116 -4.09 8.93 -8.51
N PHE A 117 -3.33 10.02 -8.51
CA PHE A 117 -2.24 10.26 -9.45
C PHE A 117 -1.00 10.73 -8.72
N PHE A 118 0.06 9.93 -8.77
CA PHE A 118 1.35 10.30 -8.22
C PHE A 118 2.19 11.01 -9.28
N ASP A 119 2.19 12.33 -9.21
CA ASP A 119 2.85 13.23 -10.15
C ASP A 119 4.36 13.01 -10.27
N ARG A 120 5.05 12.67 -9.16
CA ARG A 120 6.51 12.44 -9.14
C ARG A 120 6.97 11.21 -9.91
N THR A 121 6.13 10.17 -10.05
CA THR A 121 6.47 8.95 -10.83
C THR A 121 5.65 8.81 -12.10
N GLY A 122 4.64 9.66 -12.30
CA GLY A 122 3.70 9.54 -13.42
C GLY A 122 2.74 8.36 -13.30
N MET A 123 2.57 7.80 -12.10
CA MET A 123 1.73 6.64 -11.84
C MET A 123 0.31 7.07 -11.48
N ALA A 124 -0.69 6.62 -12.25
CA ALA A 124 -2.10 6.76 -11.88
C ALA A 124 -2.64 5.42 -11.40
N ASP A 125 -3.55 5.43 -10.43
CA ASP A 125 -4.23 4.22 -10.00
C ASP A 125 -5.71 4.47 -9.63
N PHE A 126 -6.55 3.47 -9.92
CA PHE A 126 -7.96 3.42 -9.61
C PHE A 126 -8.27 2.17 -8.79
N ALA A 127 -8.43 2.36 -7.48
CA ALA A 127 -8.59 1.27 -6.55
C ALA A 127 -10.04 0.77 -6.52
N VAL A 128 -10.29 -0.36 -7.19
CA VAL A 128 -11.59 -1.08 -7.16
C VAL A 128 -11.73 -1.96 -5.91
N ALA A 129 -10.63 -2.26 -5.21
CA ALA A 129 -10.59 -3.05 -3.98
C ALA A 129 -9.67 -2.40 -2.94
N GLN A 130 -9.63 -2.94 -1.71
CA GLN A 130 -8.64 -2.53 -0.71
C GLN A 130 -7.25 -2.61 -1.34
N TYR A 131 -6.57 -1.47 -1.45
CA TYR A 131 -5.12 -1.46 -1.47
C TYR A 131 -4.63 -2.38 -0.34
N SER A 132 -3.70 -3.29 -0.62
CA SER A 132 -2.96 -4.00 0.43
C SER A 132 -2.10 -3.06 1.28
N ALA A 133 -2.05 -1.77 0.93
CA ALA A 133 -1.77 -0.70 1.88
C ALA A 133 -2.97 -0.50 2.82
N GLU A 134 -3.35 -1.56 3.54
CA GLU A 134 -3.70 -1.35 4.94
C GLU A 134 -2.49 -0.61 5.51
N ALA A 135 -2.58 0.71 5.71
CA ALA A 135 -1.68 1.31 6.67
C ALA A 135 -1.99 0.54 7.96
N ILE A 136 -1.10 -0.36 8.38
CA ILE A 136 -1.37 -1.29 9.47
C ILE A 136 -1.62 -0.50 10.79
N TRP A 137 -1.35 0.82 10.82
CA TRP A 137 -1.24 1.60 12.04
C TRP A 137 -2.03 2.91 12.00
N GLY A 138 -2.58 3.29 13.16
CA GLY A 138 -2.94 4.67 13.49
C GLY A 138 -1.76 5.31 14.20
N LEU A 139 -1.13 6.32 13.59
CA LEU A 139 -0.07 7.12 14.24
C LEU A 139 -0.53 7.83 15.52
N GLU A 140 -1.84 7.87 15.77
CA GLU A 140 -2.43 8.43 16.98
C GLU A 140 -2.19 7.56 18.23
N GLU A 141 -1.81 6.29 18.10
CA GLU A 141 -1.62 5.35 19.24
C GLU A 141 -0.16 5.11 19.65
N LEU A 142 0.81 5.62 18.87
CA LEU A 142 2.25 5.53 19.15
C LEU A 142 2.81 6.90 19.49
N ASP A 143 3.29 7.06 20.72
CA ASP A 143 3.92 8.31 21.13
C ASP A 143 5.41 8.36 20.72
N ALA A 144 6.02 9.53 20.84
CA ALA A 144 7.44 9.73 20.49
C ALA A 144 8.41 8.84 21.29
N ILE A 145 8.00 8.33 22.46
CA ILE A 145 8.79 7.41 23.27
C ILE A 145 8.77 6.02 22.64
N ASP A 146 7.59 5.54 22.22
CA ASP A 146 7.46 4.26 21.54
C ASP A 146 8.28 4.24 20.25
N LEU A 147 8.31 5.34 19.50
CA LEU A 147 9.12 5.45 18.29
C LEU A 147 10.63 5.34 18.58
N LYS A 148 11.11 6.05 19.60
CA LYS A 148 12.52 5.96 20.03
C LYS A 148 12.88 4.57 20.57
N LEU A 149 11.96 3.94 21.30
CA LEU A 149 12.10 2.57 21.77
C LEU A 149 12.29 1.59 20.61
N ILE A 150 11.45 1.69 19.57
CA ILE A 150 11.57 0.89 18.34
C ILE A 150 12.93 1.11 17.68
N GLN A 151 13.43 2.35 17.61
CA GLN A 151 14.75 2.64 17.05
C GLN A 151 15.89 1.98 17.84
N TYR A 152 15.86 2.03 19.18
CA TYR A 152 16.87 1.37 19.99
C TYR A 152 16.84 -0.16 19.82
N LEU A 153 15.64 -0.76 19.85
CA LEU A 153 15.49 -2.20 19.65
C LEU A 153 15.84 -2.66 18.24
N ALA A 154 15.59 -1.83 17.22
CA ALA A 154 16.04 -2.12 15.86
C ALA A 154 17.57 -2.23 15.83
N GLN A 155 18.29 -1.27 16.42
CA GLN A 155 19.75 -1.28 16.46
C GLN A 155 20.30 -2.48 17.25
N ASN A 156 19.69 -2.78 18.40
CA ASN A 156 20.08 -3.91 19.24
C ASN A 156 18.87 -4.50 19.97
N GLY A 157 18.26 -5.53 19.39
CA GLY A 157 17.11 -6.21 19.99
C GLY A 157 17.41 -6.95 21.30
N ARG A 158 18.69 -7.08 21.68
CA ARG A 158 19.15 -7.66 22.95
C ARG A 158 19.47 -6.62 24.01
N GLU A 159 19.30 -5.33 23.71
CA GLU A 159 19.59 -4.28 24.68
C GLU A 159 18.68 -4.42 25.92
N SER A 160 19.27 -4.39 27.12
CA SER A 160 18.50 -4.55 28.34
C SER A 160 17.52 -3.40 28.56
N PHE A 161 16.35 -3.68 29.13
CA PHE A 161 15.36 -2.64 29.45
C PHE A 161 15.92 -1.57 30.40
N THR A 162 16.90 -1.90 31.23
CA THR A 162 17.59 -0.94 32.11
C THR A 162 18.38 0.09 31.31
N GLU A 163 19.12 -0.33 30.29
CA GLU A 163 19.91 0.60 29.46
C GLU A 163 19.00 1.46 28.58
N VAL A 164 17.97 0.86 27.98
CA VAL A 164 16.96 1.60 27.21
C VAL A 164 16.21 2.60 28.10
N ALA A 165 15.88 2.23 29.34
CA ALA A 165 15.24 3.11 30.32
C ALA A 165 16.09 4.33 30.66
N LYS A 166 17.41 4.18 30.84
CA LYS A 166 18.34 5.31 31.03
C LYS A 166 18.31 6.26 29.83
N LYS A 167 18.34 5.74 28.60
CA LYS A 167 18.30 6.54 27.37
C LYS A 167 16.98 7.30 27.21
N LEU A 168 15.86 6.69 27.58
CA LEU A 168 14.51 7.26 27.46
C LEU A 168 14.08 8.07 28.69
N ARG A 169 14.86 8.10 29.76
CA ARG A 169 14.51 8.70 31.07
C ARG A 169 13.21 8.13 31.65
N LEU A 170 13.08 6.81 31.61
CA LEU A 170 11.94 6.04 32.14
C LEU A 170 12.41 5.03 33.19
N SER A 171 11.46 4.37 33.85
CA SER A 171 11.75 3.15 34.62
C SER A 171 11.88 1.95 33.69
N SER A 172 12.64 0.93 34.10
CA SER A 172 12.76 -0.34 33.37
C SER A 172 11.40 -1.05 33.22
N VAL A 173 10.52 -0.92 34.22
CA VAL A 173 9.14 -1.43 34.17
C VAL A 173 8.31 -0.70 33.11
N ALA A 174 8.44 0.63 33.00
CA ALA A 174 7.72 1.39 31.97
C ALA A 174 8.17 1.03 30.55
N VAL A 175 9.48 0.82 30.33
CA VAL A 175 10.00 0.32 29.05
C VAL A 175 9.46 -1.07 28.75
N LYS A 176 9.51 -1.99 29.71
CA LYS A 176 8.97 -3.35 29.55
C LYS A 176 7.50 -3.33 29.11
N ASN A 177 6.66 -2.57 29.82
CA ASN A 177 5.23 -2.47 29.50
C ASN A 177 4.98 -1.98 28.07
N ARG A 178 5.80 -1.02 27.59
CA ARG A 178 5.72 -0.52 26.21
C ARG A 178 6.16 -1.58 25.20
N VAL A 179 7.27 -2.28 25.44
CA VAL A 179 7.70 -3.40 24.57
C VAL A 179 6.64 -4.48 24.50
N ASP A 180 6.07 -4.89 25.64
CA ASP A 180 5.01 -5.90 25.72
C ASP A 180 3.76 -5.46 24.96
N LYS A 181 3.37 -4.17 25.05
CA LYS A 181 2.30 -3.58 24.24
C LYS A 181 2.59 -3.70 22.76
N LEU A 182 3.77 -3.24 22.31
CA LEU A 182 4.18 -3.28 20.90
C LEU A 182 4.21 -4.71 20.34
N LEU A 183 4.67 -5.69 21.13
CA LEU A 183 4.66 -7.10 20.75
C LEU A 183 3.23 -7.66 20.66
N LYS A 184 2.39 -7.36 21.66
CA LYS A 184 0.99 -7.81 21.71
C LYS A 184 0.17 -7.26 20.53
N GLU A 185 0.41 -6.00 20.17
CA GLU A 185 -0.22 -5.31 19.03
C GLU A 185 0.43 -5.69 17.69
N LYS A 186 1.42 -6.61 17.69
CA LYS A 186 2.16 -7.08 16.50
C LYS A 186 2.86 -5.95 15.73
N LEU A 187 3.15 -4.84 16.41
CA LEU A 187 3.86 -3.67 15.88
C LEU A 187 5.34 -3.94 15.68
N ILE A 188 5.92 -4.78 16.54
CA ILE A 188 7.30 -5.24 16.42
C ILE A 188 7.37 -6.76 16.57
N ARG A 189 8.46 -7.34 16.07
CA ARG A 189 8.87 -8.71 16.35
C ARG A 189 10.33 -8.70 16.75
N VAL A 190 10.71 -9.57 17.68
CA VAL A 190 12.11 -9.77 18.08
C VAL A 190 12.52 -11.18 17.67
N TYR A 191 13.44 -11.28 16.74
CA TYR A 191 13.99 -12.54 16.24
C TYR A 191 15.47 -12.37 15.91
N ALA A 192 16.19 -13.49 15.80
CA ALA A 192 17.57 -13.47 15.34
C ALA A 192 17.62 -13.23 13.83
N SER A 193 18.38 -12.22 13.40
CA SER A 193 18.65 -12.01 11.98
C SER A 193 19.74 -12.98 11.51
N LEU A 194 19.46 -13.73 10.45
CA LEU A 194 20.40 -14.66 9.82
C LEU A 194 21.39 -13.89 8.94
N GLN A 195 22.68 -14.24 9.00
CA GLN A 195 23.67 -13.75 8.03
C GLN A 195 23.58 -14.59 6.75
N ALA A 196 22.80 -14.11 5.77
CA ALA A 196 22.43 -14.88 4.58
C ALA A 196 23.64 -15.36 3.75
N ASP A 197 24.67 -14.54 3.62
CA ASP A 197 25.93 -14.80 2.91
C ASP A 197 26.76 -15.96 3.50
N GLN A 198 26.50 -16.34 4.75
CA GLN A 198 27.14 -17.49 5.39
C GLN A 198 26.47 -18.84 5.01
N PHE A 199 25.26 -18.80 4.47
CA PHE A 199 24.45 -20.01 4.19
C PHE A 199 24.04 -20.15 2.72
N TYR A 200 24.01 -19.04 1.99
CA TYR A 200 23.59 -18.95 0.60
C TYR A 200 24.68 -18.25 -0.21
N THR A 201 24.78 -18.62 -1.50
CA THR A 201 25.82 -18.12 -2.40
C THR A 201 25.22 -17.36 -3.58
N ILE A 202 23.95 -17.60 -3.88
CA ILE A 202 23.24 -17.04 -5.02
C ILE A 202 21.81 -16.67 -4.62
N ALA A 203 21.28 -15.63 -5.25
CA ALA A 203 19.89 -15.24 -5.13
C ALA A 203 19.24 -15.14 -6.50
N ALA A 204 17.92 -15.25 -6.51
CA ALA A 204 17.11 -15.02 -7.69
C ALA A 204 16.00 -14.01 -7.40
N GLN A 205 15.74 -13.14 -8.36
CA GLN A 205 14.50 -12.39 -8.48
C GLN A 205 13.66 -13.02 -9.59
N ILE A 206 12.46 -13.47 -9.25
CA ILE A 206 11.57 -14.17 -10.16
C ILE A 206 10.30 -13.33 -10.30
N ASN A 207 10.08 -12.78 -11.48
CA ASN A 207 8.86 -12.06 -11.81
C ASN A 207 7.89 -13.01 -12.53
N VAL A 208 6.68 -13.13 -12.00
CA VAL A 208 5.68 -14.08 -12.47
C VAL A 208 4.44 -13.33 -12.93
N GLU A 209 3.93 -13.73 -14.08
CA GLU A 209 2.62 -13.33 -14.58
C GLU A 209 1.71 -14.55 -14.58
N ALA A 210 0.65 -14.51 -13.78
CA ALA A 210 -0.32 -15.59 -13.66
C ALA A 210 -1.77 -15.09 -13.69
N ASP A 211 -2.74 -15.98 -13.86
CA ASP A 211 -4.14 -15.61 -13.57
C ASP A 211 -4.37 -15.40 -12.07
N ARG A 212 -5.49 -14.77 -11.71
CA ARG A 212 -5.80 -14.41 -10.32
C ARG A 212 -5.83 -15.62 -9.38
N LYS A 213 -6.39 -16.75 -9.82
CA LYS A 213 -6.56 -17.93 -8.98
C LYS A 213 -5.20 -18.58 -8.72
N THR A 214 -4.36 -18.70 -9.75
CA THR A 214 -3.00 -19.22 -9.60
C THR A 214 -2.10 -18.28 -8.81
N LEU A 215 -2.25 -16.96 -8.96
CA LEU A 215 -1.54 -15.98 -8.15
C LEU A 215 -1.82 -16.17 -6.66
N GLU A 216 -3.09 -16.35 -6.27
CA GLU A 216 -3.48 -16.59 -4.87
C GLU A 216 -2.89 -17.92 -4.35
N GLN A 217 -2.87 -18.97 -5.18
CA GLN A 217 -2.25 -20.26 -4.82
C GLN A 217 -0.73 -20.17 -4.65
N LEU A 218 -0.05 -19.47 -5.56
CA LEU A 218 1.39 -19.22 -5.47
C LEU A 218 1.72 -18.53 -4.15
N ILE A 219 0.97 -17.49 -3.79
CA ILE A 219 1.22 -16.74 -2.55
C ILE A 219 1.07 -17.65 -1.34
N GLU A 220 -0.04 -18.39 -1.22
CA GLU A 220 -0.27 -19.28 -0.08
C GLU A 220 0.81 -20.37 0.06
N LYS A 221 1.32 -20.86 -1.08
CA LYS A 221 2.39 -21.85 -1.12
C LYS A 221 3.72 -21.23 -0.69
N LEU A 222 4.11 -20.14 -1.33
CA LEU A 222 5.43 -19.53 -1.19
C LEU A 222 5.61 -18.75 0.12
N GLU A 223 4.54 -18.27 0.75
CA GLU A 223 4.59 -17.66 2.09
C GLU A 223 5.15 -18.60 3.17
N LYS A 224 5.13 -19.92 2.92
CA LYS A 224 5.59 -20.96 3.86
C LYS A 224 7.01 -21.45 3.53
N CYS A 225 7.61 -21.03 2.42
CA CYS A 225 8.94 -21.43 1.99
C CYS A 225 10.02 -20.59 2.68
N GLN A 226 11.02 -21.23 3.28
CA GLN A 226 12.06 -20.53 4.05
C GLN A 226 13.10 -19.86 3.15
N GLU A 227 13.26 -20.35 1.94
CA GLU A 227 14.16 -19.84 0.91
C GLU A 227 13.63 -18.53 0.29
N VAL A 228 12.32 -18.28 0.40
CA VAL A 228 11.68 -17.07 -0.12
C VAL A 228 11.83 -15.94 0.90
N TYR A 229 12.72 -14.99 0.59
CA TYR A 229 12.99 -13.84 1.46
C TYR A 229 12.16 -12.59 1.10
N HIS A 230 11.57 -12.58 -0.10
CA HIS A 230 10.71 -11.49 -0.57
C HIS A 230 9.58 -12.05 -1.41
N LEU A 231 8.35 -11.64 -1.14
CA LEU A 231 7.18 -12.02 -1.91
C LEU A 231 6.21 -10.84 -1.93
N ALA A 232 5.90 -10.34 -3.11
CA ALA A 232 5.00 -9.21 -3.23
C ALA A 232 4.18 -9.27 -4.52
N LYS A 233 2.89 -8.93 -4.40
CA LYS A 233 2.10 -8.54 -5.57
C LYS A 233 2.65 -7.22 -6.10
N ILE A 234 2.83 -7.14 -7.42
CA ILE A 234 3.37 -5.96 -8.10
C ILE A 234 2.43 -5.54 -9.23
N THR A 235 2.62 -4.32 -9.72
CA THR A 235 1.95 -3.80 -10.91
C THR A 235 2.97 -3.69 -12.06
N GLY A 236 2.51 -3.80 -13.30
CA GLY A 236 3.36 -3.75 -14.49
C GLY A 236 3.16 -4.96 -15.40
N ALA A 237 4.24 -5.41 -16.05
CA ALA A 237 4.22 -6.57 -16.96
C ALA A 237 4.03 -7.93 -16.25
N TYR A 238 4.19 -7.95 -14.93
CA TYR A 238 4.05 -9.12 -14.06
C TYR A 238 3.20 -8.71 -12.87
N ASN A 239 2.57 -9.70 -12.23
CA ASN A 239 1.68 -9.47 -11.08
C ASN A 239 2.19 -10.09 -9.76
N LEU A 240 3.33 -10.77 -9.78
CA LEU A 240 4.04 -11.28 -8.61
C LEU A 240 5.55 -11.12 -8.78
N THR A 241 6.24 -10.83 -7.68
CA THR A 241 7.70 -10.88 -7.60
C THR A 241 8.12 -11.72 -6.40
N VAL A 242 9.13 -12.57 -6.61
CA VAL A 242 9.65 -13.53 -5.62
C VAL A 242 11.16 -13.36 -5.54
N GLY A 243 11.67 -13.06 -4.35
CA GLY A 243 13.09 -13.11 -4.02
C GLY A 243 13.41 -14.44 -3.35
N LEU A 244 14.34 -15.19 -3.93
CA LEU A 244 14.78 -16.51 -3.46
C LEU A 244 16.27 -16.49 -3.09
N LEU A 245 16.64 -17.13 -1.98
CA LEU A 245 18.03 -17.44 -1.63
C LEU A 245 18.32 -18.92 -1.88
N ALA A 246 19.48 -19.24 -2.45
CA ALA A 246 19.87 -20.61 -2.74
C ALA A 246 21.39 -20.84 -2.61
N ARG A 247 21.77 -22.12 -2.58
CA ARG A 247 23.19 -22.55 -2.47
C ARG A 247 23.88 -22.69 -3.81
N ASN A 248 23.12 -22.82 -4.89
CA ASN A 248 23.61 -22.95 -6.25
C ASN A 248 22.45 -22.67 -7.24
N LEU A 249 22.79 -22.65 -8.53
CA LEU A 249 21.84 -22.36 -9.59
C LEU A 249 20.83 -23.51 -9.78
N GLU A 250 21.25 -24.75 -9.58
CA GLU A 250 20.40 -25.93 -9.72
C GLU A 250 19.22 -25.90 -8.74
N ASN A 251 19.42 -25.39 -7.53
CA ASN A 251 18.34 -25.18 -6.56
C ASN A 251 17.35 -24.11 -7.01
N ILE A 252 17.80 -23.06 -7.69
CA ILE A 252 16.92 -22.02 -8.25
C ILE A 252 16.10 -22.61 -9.40
N GLU A 253 16.73 -23.36 -10.29
CA GLU A 253 16.07 -24.00 -11.43
C GLU A 253 14.99 -24.98 -10.95
N ALA A 254 15.33 -25.87 -10.01
CA ALA A 254 14.38 -26.79 -9.42
C ALA A 254 13.19 -26.06 -8.76
N PHE A 255 13.46 -25.01 -7.99
CA PHE A 255 12.39 -24.21 -7.37
C PHE A 255 11.47 -23.57 -8.42
N VAL A 256 12.03 -23.00 -9.49
CA VAL A 256 11.22 -22.37 -10.54
C VAL A 256 10.35 -23.40 -11.27
N GLU A 257 10.88 -24.59 -11.57
CA GLU A 257 10.10 -25.65 -12.23
C GLU A 257 9.02 -26.21 -11.32
N ASP A 258 9.39 -26.66 -10.12
CA ASP A 258 8.53 -27.43 -9.23
C ASP A 258 7.53 -26.53 -8.46
N GLU A 259 7.96 -25.33 -8.08
CA GLU A 259 7.16 -24.45 -7.23
C GLU A 259 6.34 -23.43 -8.00
N ILE A 260 6.84 -22.96 -9.17
CA ILE A 260 6.22 -21.89 -9.95
C ILE A 260 5.61 -22.43 -11.24
N ARG A 261 6.41 -22.95 -12.17
CA ARG A 261 5.98 -23.35 -13.52
C ARG A 261 5.05 -24.57 -13.52
N ALA A 262 5.09 -25.38 -12.48
CA ALA A 262 4.16 -26.50 -12.28
C ALA A 262 2.67 -26.07 -12.21
N LEU A 263 2.37 -24.81 -11.91
CA LEU A 263 1.00 -24.32 -11.84
C LEU A 263 0.50 -23.84 -13.22
N PRO A 264 -0.55 -24.45 -13.81
CA PRO A 264 -0.98 -24.18 -15.19
C PRO A 264 -1.39 -22.74 -15.51
N GLY A 265 -1.81 -21.96 -14.50
CA GLY A 265 -2.21 -20.57 -14.69
C GLY A 265 -1.04 -19.58 -14.74
N VAL A 266 0.21 -20.05 -14.64
CA VAL A 266 1.40 -19.25 -14.87
C VAL A 266 1.61 -19.05 -16.37
N ARG A 267 1.52 -17.80 -16.83
CA ARG A 267 1.76 -17.42 -18.23
C ARG A 267 3.22 -17.18 -18.53
N GLN A 268 3.93 -16.54 -17.61
CA GLN A 268 5.33 -16.19 -17.79
C GLN A 268 6.05 -16.15 -16.43
N ALA A 269 7.30 -16.60 -16.42
CA ALA A 269 8.21 -16.44 -15.29
C ALA A 269 9.59 -16.02 -15.83
N VAL A 270 10.04 -14.83 -15.44
CA VAL A 270 11.37 -14.32 -15.77
C VAL A 270 12.23 -14.35 -14.53
N VAL A 271 13.37 -15.02 -14.66
CA VAL A 271 14.33 -15.27 -13.57
C VAL A 271 15.58 -14.44 -13.84
N SER A 272 15.99 -13.65 -12.85
CA SER A 272 17.26 -12.94 -12.83
C SER A 272 18.05 -13.42 -11.62
N THR A 273 19.26 -13.93 -11.84
CA THR A 273 20.12 -14.45 -10.77
C THR A 273 21.29 -13.52 -10.50
N GLY A 274 21.85 -13.59 -9.29
CA GLY A 274 22.99 -12.79 -8.88
C GLY A 274 23.50 -13.15 -7.49
N GLU A 275 24.40 -12.34 -6.97
CA GLU A 275 24.90 -12.48 -5.60
C GLU A 275 23.77 -12.35 -4.55
N VAL A 276 24.03 -12.80 -3.33
CA VAL A 276 23.11 -12.65 -2.20
C VAL A 276 22.75 -11.17 -2.01
N PRO A 277 21.46 -10.82 -1.83
CA PRO A 277 21.03 -9.44 -1.70
C PRO A 277 21.68 -8.74 -0.50
N ILE A 278 22.10 -7.49 -0.70
CA ILE A 278 22.51 -6.59 0.38
C ILE A 278 21.23 -6.13 1.10
N LEU A 279 20.85 -6.85 2.15
CA LEU A 279 19.70 -6.49 2.98
C LEU A 279 20.12 -5.48 4.06
N PRO A 280 19.35 -4.41 4.29
CA PRO A 280 19.61 -3.53 5.41
C PRO A 280 19.43 -4.32 6.72
N LYS A 281 20.39 -4.17 7.65
CA LYS A 281 20.33 -4.84 8.97
C LYS A 281 19.05 -4.50 9.72
N THR A 282 18.52 -3.29 9.51
CA THR A 282 17.29 -2.79 10.10
C THR A 282 16.59 -1.91 9.09
N ILE A 283 15.25 -1.93 9.09
CA ILE A 283 14.42 -0.95 8.38
C ILE A 283 13.72 -0.14 9.46
N PRO A 284 14.39 0.83 10.09
CA PRO A 284 13.72 1.67 11.06
C PRO A 284 12.65 2.46 10.31
N PRO A 285 11.44 2.60 10.87
CA PRO A 285 10.48 3.53 10.31
C PRO A 285 11.11 4.93 10.26
N LYS A 286 11.13 5.51 9.05
CA LYS A 286 11.52 6.91 8.84
C LYS A 286 10.34 7.76 9.27
N PHE A 287 10.54 8.61 10.28
CA PHE A 287 9.58 9.60 10.74
C PHE A 287 10.15 10.99 10.52
#